data_AF-A0A2P8H9F3-F1
#
_entry.id   AF-A0A2P8H9F3-F1
#
_cell.length_a   1.000
_cell.length_b   1.000
_cell.length_c   1.000
_cell.angle_alpha   90.00
_cell.angle_beta   90.00
_cell.angle_gamma   90.00
#
_symmetry.space_group_name_H-M   'P 1'
#
loop_
_entity.id
_entity.type
_entity.pdbx_description
1 polymer ?
#
loop_
_entity_poly.entity_id
_entity_poly.type
_entity_poly.pdbx_seq_one_letter_code
_entity_poly.pdbx_strand_id
1 'polypeptide(L)'
;MKIHIGQIIHETVQRLGIKTKDLANGINVGATTVYDIYKRESLDTVQLIKISVFLKTNLLQYYFEEQPLKGLVNNDISSLKKEFEELKLTVKRKDNLIEELEKLNKVLQKRLDMN
;
A
#
# COMPACT_ATOMS: atom_id res chain seq x y z
N MET A 1 11.55 -17.68 4.21
CA MET A 1 12.05 -17.54 5.61
C MET A 1 10.83 -17.74 6.50
N LYS A 2 10.96 -18.25 7.73
CA LYS A 2 9.77 -18.34 8.60
C LYS A 2 9.48 -16.94 9.15
N ILE A 3 8.34 -16.34 8.78
CA ILE A 3 7.89 -15.06 9.33
C ILE A 3 7.79 -15.21 10.86
N HIS A 4 8.37 -14.26 11.59
CA HIS A 4 8.20 -14.16 13.05
C HIS A 4 7.45 -12.87 13.39
N ILE A 5 6.11 -12.95 13.38
CA ILE A 5 5.26 -11.74 13.42
C ILE A 5 5.44 -10.93 14.71
N GLY A 6 5.69 -11.57 15.85
CA GLY A 6 5.95 -10.90 17.11
C GLY A 6 7.16 -9.97 17.05
N GLN A 7 8.20 -10.37 16.31
CA GLN A 7 9.43 -9.59 16.16
C GLN A 7 9.18 -8.40 15.22
N ILE A 8 8.46 -8.63 14.12
CA ILE A 8 8.05 -7.56 13.19
C ILE A 8 7.22 -6.49 13.91
N ILE A 9 6.32 -6.91 14.79
CA ILE A 9 5.53 -5.99 15.64
C ILE A 9 6.46 -5.23 16.58
N HIS A 10 7.39 -5.91 17.24
CA HIS A 10 8.33 -5.27 18.16
C HIS A 10 9.17 -4.20 17.46
N GLU A 11 9.76 -4.53 16.32
CA GLU A 11 10.54 -3.61 15.49
C GLU A 11 9.70 -2.43 15.01
N THR A 12 8.44 -2.68 14.63
CA THR A 12 7.51 -1.63 14.20
C THR A 12 7.17 -0.67 15.36
N VAL A 13 6.90 -1.19 16.55
CA VAL A 13 6.65 -0.39 17.77
C VAL A 13 7.85 0.49 18.10
N GLN A 14 9.06 -0.10 18.08
CA GLN A 14 10.31 0.64 18.33
C GLN A 14 10.54 1.73 17.28
N ARG A 15 10.37 1.41 16.00
CA ARG A 15 10.51 2.35 14.88
C ARG A 15 9.54 3.52 14.97
N LEU A 16 8.33 3.29 15.46
CA LEU A 16 7.31 4.31 15.66
C LEU A 16 7.46 5.09 16.98
N GLY A 17 8.43 4.73 17.83
CA GLY A 17 8.64 5.37 19.14
C GLY A 17 7.49 5.14 20.13
N ILE A 18 6.69 4.09 19.93
CA ILE A 18 5.53 3.76 20.76
C ILE A 18 6.02 3.03 22.02
N LYS A 19 5.53 3.43 23.20
CA LYS A 19 5.86 2.70 24.43
C LYS A 19 5.02 1.43 24.52
N THR A 20 5.59 0.36 25.07
CA THR A 20 4.88 -0.91 25.28
C THR A 20 3.56 -0.74 26.05
N LYS A 21 3.50 0.18 27.01
CA LYS A 21 2.27 0.48 27.76
C LYS A 21 1.19 1.09 26.87
N ASP A 22 1.57 1.92 25.91
CA ASP A 22 0.62 2.57 24.99
C ASP A 22 0.02 1.53 24.04
N LEU A 23 0.86 0.60 23.53
CA LEU A 23 0.36 -0.54 22.78
C LEU A 23 -0.58 -1.41 23.62
N ALA A 24 -0.17 -1.78 24.84
CA ALA A 24 -0.96 -2.62 25.74
C ALA A 24 -2.36 -2.02 25.97
N ASN A 25 -2.42 -0.73 26.29
CA ASN A 25 -3.68 0.00 26.44
C ASN A 25 -4.46 0.04 25.12
N GLY A 26 -3.79 0.31 24.01
CA GLY A 26 -4.39 0.43 22.67
C GLY A 26 -5.05 -0.85 22.15
N ILE A 27 -4.54 -2.03 22.56
CA ILE A 27 -5.14 -3.33 22.20
C ILE A 27 -5.90 -3.99 23.36
N ASN A 28 -6.08 -3.26 24.48
CA ASN A 28 -6.78 -3.69 25.68
C ASN A 28 -6.23 -5.00 26.30
N VAL A 29 -4.91 -5.04 26.54
CA VAL A 29 -4.22 -6.16 27.20
C VAL A 29 -3.22 -5.65 28.24
N GLY A 30 -2.69 -6.56 29.07
CA GLY A 30 -1.61 -6.24 30.01
C GLY A 30 -0.25 -6.06 29.33
N ALA A 31 0.63 -5.24 29.92
CA ALA A 31 1.98 -5.03 29.37
C ALA A 31 2.80 -6.32 29.26
N THR A 32 2.62 -7.26 30.19
CA THR A 32 3.22 -8.61 30.13
C THR A 32 2.78 -9.37 28.88
N THR A 33 1.49 -9.32 28.54
CA THR A 33 0.95 -9.93 27.32
C THR A 33 1.60 -9.37 26.06
N VAL A 34 1.93 -8.07 26.04
CA VAL A 34 2.64 -7.46 24.90
C VAL A 34 4.07 -8.01 24.77
N TYR A 35 4.79 -8.19 25.88
CA TYR A 35 6.11 -8.83 25.84
C TYR A 35 6.03 -10.29 25.38
N ASP A 36 4.97 -11.00 25.74
CA ASP A 36 4.73 -12.36 25.24
C ASP A 36 4.43 -12.36 23.75
N ILE A 37 3.63 -11.40 23.26
CA ILE A 37 3.34 -11.21 21.84
C ILE A 37 4.63 -11.04 21.03
N TYR A 38 5.60 -10.28 21.53
CA TYR A 38 6.88 -10.07 20.81
C TYR A 38 7.67 -11.35 20.57
N LYS A 39 7.47 -12.38 21.41
CA LYS A 39 8.15 -13.67 21.32
C LYS A 39 7.41 -14.70 20.47
N ARG A 40 6.20 -14.38 19.99
CA ARG A 40 5.38 -15.32 19.22
C ARG A 40 5.74 -15.30 17.75
N GLU A 41 5.96 -16.49 17.19
CA GLU A 41 6.17 -16.65 15.74
C GLU A 41 4.91 -16.28 14.94
N SER A 42 3.73 -16.56 15.49
CA SER A 42 2.43 -16.30 14.88
C SER A 42 1.42 -15.72 15.89
N LEU A 43 0.41 -15.03 15.38
CA LEU A 43 -0.72 -14.51 16.14
C LEU A 43 -2.01 -14.91 15.43
N ASP A 44 -3.10 -15.00 16.19
CA ASP A 44 -4.41 -15.10 15.56
C ASP A 44 -4.74 -13.81 14.79
N THR A 45 -5.57 -13.94 13.76
CA THR A 45 -5.89 -12.83 12.86
C THR A 45 -6.57 -11.67 13.59
N VAL A 46 -7.35 -11.93 14.64
CA VAL A 46 -8.05 -10.88 15.40
C VAL A 46 -7.05 -10.03 16.18
N GLN A 47 -6.07 -10.66 16.85
CA GLN A 47 -4.97 -9.95 17.51
C GLN A 47 -4.15 -9.16 16.52
N LEU A 48 -3.81 -9.76 15.37
CA LEU A 48 -3.02 -9.11 14.34
C LEU A 48 -3.73 -7.87 13.77
N ILE A 49 -5.04 -7.95 13.54
CA ILE A 49 -5.86 -6.81 13.08
C ILE A 49 -5.87 -5.69 14.12
N LYS A 50 -6.11 -6.01 15.41
CA LYS A 50 -6.12 -5.00 16.47
C LYS A 50 -4.80 -4.24 16.54
N ILE A 51 -3.67 -4.97 16.50
CA ILE A 51 -2.35 -4.37 16.50
C ILE A 51 -2.12 -3.56 15.22
N SER A 52 -2.52 -4.07 14.05
CA SER A 52 -2.41 -3.36 12.77
C SER A 52 -3.14 -2.03 12.78
N VAL A 53 -4.36 -2.00 13.30
CA VAL A 53 -5.18 -0.77 13.44
C VAL A 53 -4.50 0.21 14.37
N PHE A 54 -4.05 -0.23 15.55
CA PHE A 54 -3.38 0.63 16.51
C PHE A 54 -2.07 1.23 15.94
N LEU A 55 -1.25 0.40 15.29
CA LEU A 55 0.02 0.83 14.68
C LEU A 55 -0.16 1.53 13.33
N LYS A 56 -1.39 1.64 12.81
CA LYS A 56 -1.70 2.13 11.46
C LYS A 56 -0.80 1.51 10.37
N THR A 57 -0.51 0.22 10.53
CA THR A 57 0.43 -0.54 9.69
C THR A 57 -0.24 -1.85 9.30
N ASN A 58 -0.26 -2.19 8.01
CA ASN A 58 -0.82 -3.47 7.55
C ASN A 58 0.14 -4.63 7.86
N LEU A 59 0.00 -5.25 9.03
CA LEU A 59 0.84 -6.39 9.41
C LEU A 59 0.47 -7.69 8.68
N LEU A 60 -0.71 -7.77 8.03
CA LEU A 60 -1.08 -8.93 7.22
C LEU A 60 -0.24 -9.00 5.94
N GLN A 61 0.30 -7.86 5.48
CA GLN A 61 1.10 -7.79 4.25
C GLN A 61 2.26 -8.80 4.24
N TYR A 62 2.92 -8.99 5.38
CA TYR A 62 4.04 -9.93 5.48
C TYR A 62 3.64 -11.35 5.08
N TYR A 63 2.42 -11.79 5.39
CA TYR A 63 1.93 -13.12 5.01
C TYR A 63 1.60 -13.23 3.51
N PHE A 64 1.25 -12.11 2.85
CA PHE A 64 1.01 -12.09 1.41
C PHE A 64 2.30 -12.17 0.58
N GLU A 65 3.46 -12.01 1.19
CA GLU A 65 4.76 -12.16 0.52
C GLU A 65 5.27 -13.61 0.52
N GLU A 66 4.63 -14.51 1.27
CA GLU A 66 4.96 -15.94 1.35
C GLU A 66 4.06 -16.79 0.43
N GLN A 67 4.60 -17.91 -0.07
CA GLN A 67 3.80 -18.87 -0.84
C GLN A 67 2.88 -19.69 0.09
N PRO A 68 1.66 -20.07 -0.35
CA PRO A 68 1.06 -19.85 -1.68
C PRO A 68 0.35 -18.49 -1.83
N LEU A 69 0.20 -17.72 -0.75
CA LEU A 69 -0.60 -16.49 -0.73
C LEU A 69 -0.08 -15.43 -1.71
N LYS A 70 1.24 -15.36 -1.90
CA LYS A 70 1.88 -14.52 -2.91
C LYS A 70 1.33 -14.75 -4.31
N GLY A 71 1.06 -16.01 -4.68
CA GLY A 71 0.48 -16.35 -5.97
C GLY A 71 -0.95 -15.84 -6.14
N LEU A 72 -1.74 -15.83 -5.06
CA LEU A 72 -3.14 -15.38 -5.08
C LEU A 72 -3.23 -13.85 -5.27
N VAL A 73 -2.41 -13.09 -4.54
CA VAL A 73 -2.44 -11.62 -4.58
C VAL A 73 -1.82 -11.05 -5.87
N ASN A 74 -0.83 -11.75 -6.44
CA ASN A 74 -0.15 -11.28 -7.65
C ASN A 74 -1.06 -11.17 -8.87
N ASN A 75 -2.14 -11.96 -8.96
CA ASN A 75 -3.04 -11.91 -10.11
C ASN A 75 -3.77 -10.56 -10.17
N ASP A 76 -4.34 -10.10 -9.06
CA ASP A 76 -5.07 -8.83 -8.99
C ASP A 76 -4.12 -7.62 -9.13
N ILE A 77 -2.92 -7.71 -8.54
CA ILE A 77 -1.91 -6.66 -8.72
C ILE A 77 -1.44 -6.62 -10.18
N SER A 78 -1.32 -7.76 -10.85
CA SER A 78 -0.88 -7.82 -12.24
C SER A 78 -1.92 -7.24 -13.20
N SER A 79 -3.21 -7.53 -12.98
CA SER A 79 -4.30 -6.95 -13.77
C SER A 79 -4.38 -5.45 -13.56
N LEU A 80 -4.32 -4.99 -12.31
CA LEU A 80 -4.39 -3.56 -11.99
C LEU A 80 -3.19 -2.79 -12.55
N LYS A 81 -1.98 -3.36 -12.50
CA LYS A 81 -0.79 -2.78 -13.15
C LYS A 81 -0.94 -2.69 -14.66
N LYS A 82 -1.52 -3.71 -15.29
CA LYS A 82 -1.77 -3.71 -16.74
C LYS A 82 -2.76 -2.61 -17.11
N GLU A 83 -3.88 -2.50 -16.41
CA GLU A 83 -4.86 -1.43 -16.62
C GLU A 83 -4.21 -0.05 -16.41
N PHE A 84 -3.41 0.11 -15.37
CA PHE A 84 -2.70 1.37 -15.11
C PHE A 84 -1.79 1.79 -16.28
N GLU A 85 -1.01 0.86 -16.84
CA GLU A 85 -0.16 1.16 -18.00
C GLU A 85 -0.98 1.48 -19.25
N GLU A 86 -2.10 0.79 -19.48
CA GLU A 86 -3.03 1.09 -20.58
C GLU A 86 -3.66 2.49 -20.44
N LEU A 87 -4.08 2.86 -19.23
CA LEU A 87 -4.59 4.20 -18.92
C LEU A 87 -3.52 5.27 -19.14
N LYS A 88 -2.29 5.05 -18.67
CA LYS A 88 -1.17 5.97 -18.82
C LYS A 88 -0.84 6.23 -20.30
N LEU A 89 -0.83 5.18 -21.11
CA LEU A 89 -0.66 5.31 -22.56
C LEU A 89 -1.81 6.10 -23.20
N THR A 90 -3.04 5.87 -22.76
CA THR A 90 -4.22 6.59 -23.26
C THR A 90 -4.16 8.08 -22.92
N VAL A 91 -3.78 8.43 -21.69
CA VAL A 91 -3.58 9.84 -21.28
C VAL A 91 -2.53 10.50 -22.16
N LYS A 92 -1.37 9.87 -22.33
CA LYS A 92 -0.30 10.40 -23.20
C LYS A 92 -0.77 10.64 -24.63
N ARG A 93 -1.57 9.72 -25.20
CA ARG A 93 -2.14 9.89 -26.55
C ARG A 93 -3.09 11.09 -26.62
N LYS A 94 -3.93 11.27 -25.59
CA LYS A 94 -4.85 12.41 -25.51
C LYS A 94 -4.09 13.73 -25.39
N ASP A 95 -3.03 13.79 -24.57
CA ASP A 95 -2.20 14.98 -24.42
C ASP A 95 -1.56 15.39 -25.76
N ASN A 96 -0.99 14.43 -26.49
CA ASN A 96 -0.43 14.68 -27.82
C ASN A 96 -1.50 15.20 -28.81
N LEU A 97 -2.69 14.61 -28.81
CA LEU A 97 -3.78 15.04 -29.68
C LEU A 97 -4.25 16.46 -29.35
N ILE A 98 -4.33 16.81 -28.06
CA ILE A 98 -4.65 18.17 -27.63
C ILE A 98 -3.60 19.15 -28.16
N GLU A 99 -2.31 18.83 -28.05
CA GLU A 99 -1.23 19.67 -28.55
C GLU A 99 -1.32 19.88 -30.09
N GLU A 100 -1.62 18.83 -30.84
CA GLU A 100 -1.84 18.90 -32.29
C GLU A 100 -3.04 19.78 -32.67
N LEU A 101 -4.17 19.61 -31.97
CA LEU A 101 -5.37 20.40 -32.18
C LEU A 101 -5.16 21.88 -31.83
N GLU A 102 -4.43 22.17 -30.75
CA GLU A 102 -4.05 23.54 -30.39
C GLU A 102 -3.17 24.20 -31.46
N LYS A 103 -2.20 23.47 -32.02
CA LYS A 103 -1.37 23.94 -33.13
C LYS A 103 -2.22 24.23 -34.36
N LEU A 104 -3.13 23.33 -34.71
CA LEU A 104 -4.03 23.49 -35.85
C LEU A 104 -4.93 24.73 -35.68
N ASN A 105 -5.55 24.88 -34.51
CA ASN A 105 -6.39 26.04 -34.20
C ASN A 105 -5.63 27.36 -34.32
N LYS A 106 -4.37 27.42 -33.86
CA LYS A 106 -3.52 28.62 -34.04
C LYS A 106 -3.28 28.94 -35.51
N VAL A 107 -3.07 27.93 -36.36
CA VAL A 107 -2.88 28.12 -37.80
C VAL A 107 -4.16 28.60 -38.47
N LEU A 108 -5.31 28.02 -38.11
CA LEU A 108 -6.60 28.39 -38.65
C LEU A 108 -7.00 29.82 -38.26
N GLN A 109 -6.79 30.21 -37.00
CA GLN A 109 -7.06 31.57 -36.54
C GLN A 109 -6.26 32.60 -37.34
N LYS A 110 -4.94 32.37 -37.53
CA LYS A 110 -4.09 33.25 -38.34
C LYS A 110 -4.59 33.41 -39.78
N ARG A 111 -5.16 32.35 -40.38
CA ARG A 111 -5.70 32.41 -41.75
C ARG A 111 -7.02 33.19 -41.80
N LEU A 112 -7.85 33.11 -40.77
CA LEU A 112 -9.08 33.89 -40.66
C LEU A 112 -8.78 35.38 -40.49
N ASP A 113 -7.76 35.73 -39.71
CA ASP A 113 -7.37 37.12 -39.45
C ASP A 113 -6.68 37.80 -40.66
N MET A 114 -6.35 37.03 -41.72
CA MET A 114 -5.68 37.52 -42.95
C MET A 114 -6.64 37.72 -44.14
N ASN A 115 -7.91 37.35 -44.02
CA ASN A 115 -8.98 37.59 -45.01
C ASN A 115 -9.88 38.75 -44.56
#